data_AF-A0A958H215-F1
#
_entry.id   AF-A0A958H215-F1
#
_cell.length_a   1.000
_cell.length_b   1.000
_cell.length_c   1.000
_cell.angle_alpha   90.00
_cell.angle_beta   90.00
_cell.angle_gamma   90.00
#
_symmetry.space_group_name_H-M   'P 1'
#
loop_
_entity.id
_entity.type
_entity.pdbx_description
1 polymer ?
#
loop_
_entity_poly.entity_id
_entity_poly.type
_entity_poly.pdbx_seq_one_letter_code
_entity_poly.pdbx_strand_id
1 'polypeptide(L)'
;MTHHLTIIGGGLAGAEAAWQAARRGITVSLYEMRPARPTPAHVSDRLAELVCSNSLGSDLPDRAPGLLKTEIRRLDSLIMQAAEQSAVPAGGALAVDREQFAEEVTRRIESHPLIELRREEMTHIPDTPTIVATGPLTSDALAEALADLSGKEYLYFYDAISPIVEADSINMNIAFRASRYDRGDQAEGDYFNCPFSEEEY
;
A
#
# COMPACT_ATOMS: atom_id res chain seq x y z
N MET A 1 17.46 25.57 6.05
CA MET A 1 17.88 24.61 5.00
C MET A 1 16.61 24.07 4.39
N THR A 2 16.42 24.18 3.07
CA THR A 2 15.30 23.55 2.38
C THR A 2 15.64 22.07 2.20
N HIS A 3 14.93 21.21 2.91
CA HIS A 3 15.06 19.76 2.75
C HIS A 3 14.33 19.34 1.48
N HIS A 4 14.97 18.46 0.69
CA HIS A 4 14.40 17.90 -0.54
C HIS A 4 14.17 16.40 -0.36
N LEU A 5 13.05 15.90 -0.89
CA LEU A 5 12.63 14.50 -0.82
C LEU A 5 12.23 14.02 -2.22
N THR A 6 12.80 12.89 -2.64
CA THR A 6 12.36 12.19 -3.84
C THR A 6 11.30 11.16 -3.48
N ILE A 7 10.23 11.08 -4.26
CA ILE A 7 9.19 10.06 -4.11
C ILE A 7 8.98 9.40 -5.47
N ILE A 8 9.04 8.08 -5.51
CA ILE A 8 8.94 7.29 -6.75
C ILE A 8 7.63 6.52 -6.76
N GLY A 9 6.74 6.84 -7.69
CA GLY A 9 5.41 6.24 -7.84
C GLY A 9 4.30 7.18 -7.38
N GLY A 10 3.33 7.47 -8.26
CA GLY A 10 2.22 8.38 -8.03
C GLY A 10 0.92 7.69 -7.60
N GLY A 11 1.00 6.48 -7.03
CA GLY A 11 -0.15 5.76 -6.47
C GLY A 11 -0.66 6.37 -5.16
N LEU A 12 -1.58 5.68 -4.47
CA LEU A 12 -2.16 6.14 -3.20
C LEU A 12 -1.09 6.54 -2.17
N ALA A 13 -0.10 5.68 -1.95
CA ALA A 13 0.96 5.90 -0.96
C ALA A 13 1.89 7.06 -1.35
N GLY A 14 2.30 7.15 -2.63
CA GLY A 14 3.21 8.18 -3.09
C GLY A 14 2.58 9.58 -3.12
N ALA A 15 1.32 9.68 -3.54
CA ALA A 15 0.58 10.93 -3.50
C ALA A 15 0.39 11.43 -2.06
N GLU A 16 0.01 10.54 -1.13
CA GLU A 16 -0.12 10.90 0.29
C GLU A 16 1.23 11.29 0.90
N ALA A 17 2.31 10.55 0.61
CA ALA A 17 3.65 10.88 1.10
C ALA A 17 4.12 12.24 0.59
N ALA A 18 3.91 12.55 -0.69
CA ALA A 18 4.24 13.84 -1.28
C ALA A 18 3.49 14.98 -0.59
N TRP A 19 2.18 14.80 -0.39
CA TRP A 19 1.35 15.76 0.31
C TRP A 19 1.80 16.01 1.76
N GLN A 20 2.05 14.95 2.51
CA GLN A 20 2.46 15.04 3.91
C GLN A 20 3.84 15.68 4.07
N ALA A 21 4.80 15.37 3.20
CA ALA A 21 6.12 16.00 3.20
C ALA A 21 6.01 17.50 2.86
N ALA A 22 5.27 17.83 1.81
CA ALA A 22 5.11 19.20 1.35
C ALA A 22 4.38 20.10 2.36
N ARG A 23 3.36 19.59 3.06
CA ARG A 23 2.70 20.28 4.19
C ARG A 23 3.63 20.60 5.35
N ARG A 24 4.75 19.88 5.48
CA ARG A 24 5.79 20.10 6.50
C ARG A 24 6.93 20.97 5.99
N GLY A 25 6.78 21.60 4.82
CA GLY A 25 7.76 22.53 4.25
C GLY A 25 8.93 21.86 3.52
N ILE A 26 8.82 20.57 3.19
CA ILE A 26 9.82 19.83 2.42
C ILE A 26 9.51 19.98 0.93
N THR A 27 10.50 20.30 0.11
CA THR A 27 10.34 20.30 -1.35
C THR A 27 10.36 18.85 -1.85
N VAL A 28 9.39 18.48 -2.68
CA VAL A 28 9.20 17.11 -3.16
C VAL A 28 9.38 17.05 -4.67
N SER A 29 10.15 16.08 -5.16
CA SER A 29 10.08 15.63 -6.55
C SER A 29 9.34 14.29 -6.58
N LEU A 30 8.10 14.31 -7.08
CA LEU A 30 7.25 13.13 -7.21
C LEU A 30 7.36 12.59 -8.64
N TYR A 31 7.91 11.39 -8.79
CA TYR A 31 8.04 10.72 -10.08
C TYR A 31 6.85 9.79 -10.33
N GLU A 32 6.24 9.91 -11.51
CA GLU A 32 5.21 9.01 -12.00
C GLU A 32 5.52 8.63 -13.44
N MET A 33 5.75 7.35 -13.69
CA MET A 33 6.13 6.86 -15.01
C MET A 33 4.98 6.95 -16.02
N ARG A 34 3.72 6.97 -15.57
CA ARG A 34 2.54 7.14 -16.41
C ARG A 34 2.38 8.62 -16.82
N PRO A 35 2.00 8.92 -18.07
CA PRO A 35 1.58 7.96 -19.11
C PRO A 35 2.73 7.41 -19.98
N ALA A 36 3.96 7.91 -19.84
CA ALA A 36 5.09 7.54 -20.70
C ALA A 36 5.37 6.03 -20.69
N ARG A 37 5.24 5.40 -19.52
CA ARG A 37 5.25 3.95 -19.34
C ARG A 37 3.96 3.50 -18.63
N PRO A 38 2.94 3.05 -19.38
CA PRO A 38 1.72 2.54 -18.78
C PRO A 38 1.97 1.19 -18.08
N THR A 39 1.00 0.77 -17.27
CA THR A 39 0.97 -0.60 -16.70
C THR A 39 -0.22 -1.36 -17.28
N PRO A 40 -0.28 -2.69 -17.16
CA PRO A 40 -1.44 -3.46 -17.61
C PRO A 40 -2.77 -3.12 -16.91
N ALA A 41 -2.74 -2.51 -15.73
CA ALA A 41 -3.94 -2.25 -14.93
C ALA A 41 -4.46 -0.80 -15.01
N HIS A 42 -3.55 0.16 -15.20
CA HIS A 42 -3.89 1.59 -15.24
C HIS A 42 -4.28 2.01 -16.66
N VAL A 43 -5.34 2.81 -16.79
CA VAL A 43 -5.87 3.28 -18.07
C VAL A 43 -5.75 4.80 -18.25
N SER A 44 -5.29 5.51 -17.23
CA SER A 44 -5.11 6.97 -17.26
C SER A 44 -3.68 7.40 -16.87
N ASP A 45 -3.42 8.69 -17.01
CA ASP A 45 -2.24 9.38 -16.48
C ASP A 45 -2.47 9.93 -15.06
N ARG A 46 -3.63 9.69 -14.44
CA ARG A 46 -3.98 10.29 -13.15
C ARG A 46 -3.24 9.59 -12.00
N LEU A 47 -2.89 10.41 -11.00
CA LEU A 47 -2.34 9.94 -9.73
C LEU A 47 -3.45 9.24 -8.92
N ALA A 48 -3.04 8.32 -8.04
CA ALA A 48 -3.93 7.57 -7.15
C ALA A 48 -5.11 6.85 -7.87
N GLU A 49 -4.96 6.50 -9.15
CA GLU A 49 -5.98 5.77 -9.89
C GLU A 49 -6.31 4.42 -9.23
N LEU A 50 -7.62 4.16 -9.04
CA LEU A 50 -8.13 2.91 -8.48
C LEU A 50 -8.37 1.89 -9.59
N VAL A 51 -7.51 0.88 -9.71
CA VAL A 51 -7.56 -0.12 -10.80
C VAL A 51 -8.41 -1.36 -10.48
N CYS A 52 -8.89 -1.49 -9.24
CA CYS A 52 -9.72 -2.61 -8.80
C CYS A 52 -11.04 -2.09 -8.23
N SER A 53 -11.40 -2.38 -6.98
CA SER A 53 -12.60 -1.87 -6.32
C SER A 53 -12.58 -0.33 -6.20
N ASN A 54 -13.75 0.30 -6.24
CA ASN A 54 -13.91 1.71 -5.86
C ASN A 54 -14.23 1.89 -4.37
N SER A 55 -14.29 0.81 -3.61
CA SER A 55 -14.41 0.84 -2.15
C SER A 55 -13.04 0.92 -1.51
N LEU A 56 -12.89 1.86 -0.58
CA LEU A 56 -11.75 1.98 0.32
C LEU A 56 -11.97 1.18 1.62
N GLY A 57 -12.95 0.26 1.66
CA GLY A 57 -13.30 -0.56 2.82
C GLY A 57 -14.27 0.12 3.80
N SER A 58 -14.50 -0.49 4.96
CA SER A 58 -15.42 0.02 5.98
C SER A 58 -15.04 1.42 6.48
N ASP A 59 -16.02 2.29 6.70
CA ASP A 59 -15.84 3.60 7.35
C ASP A 59 -16.28 3.60 8.82
N LEU A 60 -16.64 2.43 9.36
CA LEU A 60 -17.05 2.29 10.75
C LEU A 60 -15.82 2.19 11.67
N PRO A 61 -15.75 2.98 12.75
CA PRO A 61 -14.55 3.07 13.60
C PRO A 61 -14.27 1.80 14.42
N ASP A 62 -15.24 0.90 14.53
CA ASP A 62 -15.10 -0.42 15.16
C ASP A 62 -14.48 -1.48 14.22
N ARG A 63 -14.13 -1.09 12.98
CA ARG A 63 -13.44 -1.93 12.00
C ARG A 63 -12.06 -1.36 11.72
N ALA A 64 -11.06 -2.23 11.56
CA ALA A 64 -9.67 -1.80 11.33
C ALA A 64 -9.50 -0.78 10.18
N PRO A 65 -10.12 -0.94 9.00
CA PRO A 65 -10.04 0.07 7.95
C PRO A 65 -10.72 1.40 8.32
N GLY A 66 -11.80 1.37 9.09
CA GLY A 66 -12.50 2.59 9.51
C GLY A 66 -11.73 3.34 10.59
N LEU A 67 -11.11 2.63 11.54
CA LEU A 67 -10.20 3.21 12.52
C LEU A 67 -9.01 3.91 11.83
N LEU A 68 -8.36 3.23 10.87
CA LEU A 68 -7.26 3.82 10.10
C LEU A 68 -7.70 5.11 9.40
N LYS A 69 -8.89 5.12 8.78
CA LYS A 69 -9.45 6.33 8.16
C LYS A 69 -9.68 7.44 9.17
N THR A 70 -10.21 7.13 10.37
CA THR A 70 -10.34 8.10 11.45
C THR A 70 -9.00 8.71 11.84
N GLU A 71 -7.93 7.91 11.90
CA GLU A 71 -6.58 8.38 12.22
C GLU A 71 -6.03 9.29 11.12
N ILE A 72 -6.02 8.84 9.86
CA ILE A 72 -5.42 9.61 8.77
C ILE A 72 -6.23 10.86 8.39
N ARG A 73 -7.53 10.90 8.70
CA ARG A 73 -8.33 12.15 8.65
C ARG A 73 -7.76 13.22 9.58
N ARG A 74 -7.35 12.84 10.80
CA ARG A 74 -6.72 13.76 11.77
C ARG A 74 -5.32 14.21 11.35
N LEU A 75 -4.72 13.50 10.40
CA LEU A 75 -3.43 13.83 9.80
C LEU A 75 -3.57 14.63 8.50
N ASP A 76 -4.75 15.20 8.23
CA ASP A 76 -5.05 15.99 7.04
C ASP A 76 -4.76 15.24 5.72
N SER A 77 -5.11 13.96 5.67
CA SER A 77 -4.84 13.10 4.52
C SER A 77 -5.44 13.65 3.23
N LEU A 78 -4.61 13.72 2.18
CA LEU A 78 -5.03 14.06 0.82
C LEU A 78 -6.02 13.03 0.28
N ILE A 79 -5.68 11.75 0.45
CA ILE A 79 -6.49 10.63 -0.01
C ILE A 79 -7.88 10.66 0.64
N MET A 80 -7.97 10.89 1.95
CA MET A 80 -9.27 10.97 2.61
C MET A 80 -10.09 12.17 2.15
N GLN A 81 -9.46 13.34 2.01
CA GLN A 81 -10.17 14.54 1.55
C GLN A 81 -10.70 14.37 0.12
N ALA A 82 -9.91 13.76 -0.78
CA ALA A 82 -10.36 13.45 -2.14
C ALA A 82 -11.45 12.38 -2.14
N ALA A 83 -11.35 11.36 -1.28
CA ALA A 83 -12.36 10.31 -1.16
C ALA A 83 -13.70 10.84 -0.65
N GLU A 84 -13.68 11.75 0.32
CA GLU A 84 -14.89 12.38 0.86
C GLU A 84 -15.59 13.27 -0.19
N GLN A 85 -14.83 13.96 -1.03
CA GLN A 85 -15.38 14.82 -2.09
C GLN A 85 -15.97 14.03 -3.26
N SER A 86 -15.47 12.83 -3.49
CA SER A 86 -15.89 11.93 -4.56
C SER A 86 -16.77 10.79 -4.06
N ALA A 87 -17.28 10.86 -2.82
CA ALA A 87 -17.97 9.77 -2.17
C ALA A 87 -19.29 9.41 -2.87
N VAL A 88 -19.55 8.10 -3.01
CA VAL A 88 -20.81 7.55 -3.54
C VAL A 88 -21.45 6.60 -2.51
N PRO A 89 -22.78 6.38 -2.55
CA PRO A 89 -23.45 5.50 -1.60
C PRO A 89 -22.88 4.07 -1.60
N ALA A 90 -22.43 3.59 -0.43
CA ALA A 90 -21.85 2.24 -0.28
C ALA A 90 -22.10 1.60 1.10
N GLY A 91 -23.24 1.93 1.72
CA GLY A 91 -23.61 1.38 3.04
C GLY A 91 -22.60 1.77 4.12
N GLY A 92 -22.04 0.79 4.82
CA GLY A 92 -21.02 1.00 5.88
C GLY A 92 -19.58 1.13 5.38
N ALA A 93 -19.38 1.18 4.06
CA ALA A 93 -18.07 1.39 3.45
C ALA A 93 -17.96 2.80 2.86
N LEU A 94 -16.72 3.29 2.76
CA LEU A 94 -16.40 4.47 1.97
C LEU A 94 -16.10 3.99 0.55
N ALA A 95 -16.96 4.34 -0.41
CA ALA A 95 -16.69 4.15 -1.83
C ALA A 95 -16.69 5.49 -2.55
N VAL A 96 -15.98 5.54 -3.67
CA VAL A 96 -15.74 6.77 -4.42
C VAL A 96 -16.12 6.62 -5.89
N ASP A 97 -16.42 7.73 -6.54
CA ASP A 97 -16.28 7.86 -7.98
C ASP A 97 -14.79 7.87 -8.32
N ARG A 98 -14.33 6.84 -9.04
CA ARG A 98 -12.89 6.61 -9.30
C ARG A 98 -12.25 7.75 -10.09
N GLU A 99 -12.98 8.31 -11.06
CA GLU A 99 -12.44 9.32 -11.96
C GLU A 99 -12.32 10.65 -11.22
N GLN A 100 -13.38 11.06 -10.50
CA GLN A 100 -13.38 12.27 -9.69
C GLN A 100 -12.35 12.20 -8.57
N PHE A 101 -12.19 11.04 -7.93
CA PHE A 101 -11.18 10.80 -6.91
C PHE A 101 -9.76 11.03 -7.44
N ALA A 102 -9.40 10.35 -8.54
CA ALA A 102 -8.07 10.44 -9.12
C ALA A 102 -7.78 11.84 -9.69
N GLU A 103 -8.80 12.52 -10.23
CA GLU A 103 -8.70 13.90 -10.72
C GLU A 103 -8.36 14.86 -9.58
N GLU A 104 -9.08 14.76 -8.45
CA GLU A 104 -8.89 15.66 -7.34
C GLU A 104 -7.52 15.47 -6.67
N VAL A 105 -7.05 14.23 -6.53
CA VAL A 105 -5.68 13.95 -6.06
C VAL A 105 -4.65 14.57 -7.01
N THR A 106 -4.79 14.33 -8.31
CA THR A 106 -3.86 14.85 -9.32
C THR A 106 -3.81 16.38 -9.30
N ARG A 107 -4.97 17.03 -9.34
CA ARG A 107 -5.11 18.49 -9.32
C ARG A 107 -4.44 19.11 -8.10
N ARG A 108 -4.64 18.52 -6.91
CA ARG A 108 -4.04 19.03 -5.66
C ARG A 108 -2.52 18.91 -5.66
N ILE A 109 -2.00 17.78 -6.11
CA ILE A 109 -0.55 17.56 -6.21
C ILE A 109 0.07 18.55 -7.19
N GLU A 110 -0.48 18.69 -8.40
CA GLU A 110 0.03 19.60 -9.42
C GLU A 110 -0.04 21.07 -9.01
N SER A 111 -1.04 21.44 -8.19
CA SER A 111 -1.21 22.81 -7.69
C SER A 111 -0.34 23.15 -6.48
N HIS A 112 0.31 22.18 -5.85
CA HIS A 112 1.04 22.41 -4.59
C HIS A 112 2.42 23.03 -4.87
N PRO A 113 2.76 24.21 -4.30
CA PRO A 113 3.96 24.96 -4.68
C PRO A 113 5.29 24.30 -4.30
N LEU A 114 5.24 23.30 -3.41
CA LEU A 114 6.40 22.52 -2.97
C LEU A 114 6.49 21.12 -3.58
N ILE A 115 5.57 20.75 -4.48
CA ILE A 115 5.60 19.44 -5.14
C ILE A 115 5.84 19.67 -6.63
N GLU A 116 6.92 19.10 -7.13
CA GLU A 116 7.22 19.00 -8.55
C GLU A 116 6.82 17.59 -9.03
N LEU A 117 5.77 17.49 -9.83
CA LEU A 117 5.36 16.24 -10.48
C LEU A 117 6.20 16.03 -11.75
N ARG A 118 6.97 14.95 -11.79
CA ARG A 118 7.80 14.53 -12.93
C ARG A 118 7.21 13.30 -13.60
N ARG A 119 6.84 13.45 -14.88
CA ARG A 119 6.23 12.40 -15.70
C ARG A 119 7.30 11.54 -16.35
N GLU A 120 8.09 10.86 -15.53
CA GLU A 120 9.29 10.14 -15.92
C GLU A 120 9.40 8.81 -15.15
N GLU A 121 9.93 7.79 -15.81
CA GLU A 121 10.30 6.55 -15.15
C GLU A 121 11.63 6.72 -14.39
N MET A 122 11.63 6.36 -13.11
CA MET A 122 12.88 6.16 -12.36
C MET A 122 13.35 4.72 -12.50
N THR A 123 14.56 4.54 -12.99
CA THR A 123 15.19 3.23 -13.20
C THR A 123 16.29 2.91 -12.19
N HIS A 124 16.56 3.81 -11.25
CA HIS A 124 17.56 3.66 -10.20
C HIS A 124 17.07 4.34 -8.92
N ILE A 125 17.66 3.95 -7.79
CA ILE A 125 17.40 4.56 -6.48
C ILE A 125 18.47 5.63 -6.26
N PRO A 126 18.10 6.91 -6.07
CA PRO A 126 19.08 7.97 -5.88
C PRO A 126 19.68 7.93 -4.46
N ASP A 127 20.90 8.45 -4.32
CA ASP A 127 21.62 8.56 -3.03
C ASP A 127 21.10 9.72 -2.14
N THR A 128 19.81 10.01 -2.23
CA THR A 128 19.11 11.05 -1.46
C THR A 128 17.99 10.42 -0.63
N PRO A 129 17.49 11.08 0.43
CA PRO A 129 16.27 10.64 1.10
C PRO A 129 15.16 10.39 0.07
N THR A 130 14.66 9.16 0.03
CA THR A 130 13.75 8.69 -1.02
C THR A 130 12.68 7.79 -0.44
N ILE A 131 11.43 8.01 -0.87
CA ILE A 131 10.32 7.08 -0.62
C ILE A 131 10.03 6.34 -1.92
N VAL A 132 10.08 5.02 -1.89
CA VAL A 132 9.68 4.16 -3.02
C VAL A 132 8.24 3.68 -2.78
N ALA A 133 7.32 4.09 -3.65
CA ALA A 133 5.88 3.87 -3.56
C ALA A 133 5.27 3.44 -4.90
N THR A 134 5.96 2.57 -5.63
CA THR A 134 5.63 2.14 -7.01
C THR A 134 4.54 1.06 -7.10
N GLY A 135 4.04 0.59 -5.96
CA GLY A 135 2.91 -0.35 -5.91
C GLY A 135 3.24 -1.74 -6.47
N PRO A 136 2.20 -2.57 -6.71
CA PRO A 136 2.38 -3.97 -7.09
C PRO A 136 2.91 -4.16 -8.53
N LEU A 137 2.84 -3.12 -9.36
CA LEU A 137 3.27 -3.13 -10.77
C LEU A 137 4.50 -2.23 -10.96
N THR A 138 5.50 -2.40 -10.08
CA THR A 138 6.79 -1.72 -10.20
C THR A 138 7.46 -2.08 -11.54
N SER A 139 8.09 -1.11 -12.20
CA SER A 139 8.74 -1.36 -13.50
C SER A 139 9.93 -2.31 -13.35
N ASP A 140 10.20 -3.10 -14.38
CA ASP A 140 11.28 -4.12 -14.34
C ASP A 140 12.65 -3.51 -13.99
N ALA A 141 12.95 -2.34 -14.56
CA ALA A 141 14.22 -1.66 -14.32
C ALA A 141 14.38 -1.22 -12.85
N LEU A 142 13.33 -0.66 -12.24
CA LEU A 142 13.38 -0.27 -10.83
C LEU A 142 13.34 -1.49 -9.90
N ALA A 143 12.61 -2.55 -10.28
CA ALA A 143 12.60 -3.81 -9.55
C ALA A 143 14.00 -4.44 -9.49
N GLU A 144 14.74 -4.43 -10.60
CA GLU A 144 16.13 -4.89 -10.64
C GLU A 144 17.03 -4.02 -9.74
N ALA A 145 16.90 -2.69 -9.79
CA ALA A 145 17.63 -1.79 -8.91
C ALA A 145 17.33 -2.03 -7.41
N LEU A 146 16.06 -2.30 -7.07
CA LEU A 146 15.65 -2.65 -5.70
C LEU A 146 16.22 -4.00 -5.26
N ALA A 147 16.22 -4.99 -6.14
CA ALA A 147 16.77 -6.31 -5.88
C ALA A 147 18.30 -6.26 -5.66
N ASP A 148 19.01 -5.44 -6.43
CA ASP A 148 20.45 -5.23 -6.25
C ASP A 148 20.75 -4.48 -4.93
N LEU A 149 19.89 -3.56 -4.51
CA LEU A 149 20.05 -2.85 -3.22
C LEU A 149 19.74 -3.73 -2.00
N SER A 150 18.66 -4.51 -2.05
CA SER A 150 18.15 -5.29 -0.91
C SER A 150 18.69 -6.72 -0.82
N GLY A 151 19.31 -7.22 -1.90
CA GLY A 151 19.64 -8.63 -2.09
C GLY A 151 18.50 -9.35 -2.82
N LYS A 152 18.84 -10.01 -3.94
CA LYS A 152 17.86 -10.59 -4.89
C LYS A 152 16.89 -11.61 -4.30
N GLU A 153 17.21 -12.18 -3.14
CA GLU A 153 16.42 -13.22 -2.47
C GLU A 153 15.20 -12.68 -1.71
N TYR A 154 15.06 -11.35 -1.57
CA TYR A 154 14.03 -10.74 -0.71
C TYR A 154 12.89 -10.03 -1.47
N LEU A 155 12.90 -10.04 -2.80
CA LEU A 155 11.90 -9.32 -3.61
C LEU A 155 11.01 -10.27 -4.42
N TYR A 156 9.74 -10.32 -4.05
CA TYR A 156 8.71 -11.12 -4.73
C TYR A 156 7.50 -10.25 -5.08
N PHE A 157 6.96 -10.42 -6.29
CA PHE A 157 5.78 -9.69 -6.80
C PHE A 157 4.50 -10.52 -6.82
N TYR A 158 4.54 -11.71 -6.22
CA TYR A 158 3.39 -12.55 -5.98
C TYR A 158 3.25 -12.77 -4.48
N ASP A 159 2.00 -12.84 -4.02
CA ASP A 159 1.68 -13.25 -2.67
C ASP A 159 1.34 -14.74 -2.65
N ALA A 160 1.77 -15.41 -1.59
CA ALA A 160 1.35 -16.77 -1.26
C ALA A 160 0.84 -16.73 0.18
N ILE A 161 -0.35 -16.16 0.37
CA ILE A 161 -0.92 -15.94 1.70
C ILE A 161 -1.83 -17.11 2.06
N SER A 162 -1.51 -17.76 3.18
CA SER A 162 -2.47 -18.63 3.87
C SER A 162 -3.35 -17.79 4.81
N PRO A 163 -4.61 -18.19 5.07
CA PRO A 163 -5.42 -17.52 6.07
C PRO A 163 -4.70 -17.44 7.42
N ILE A 164 -4.78 -16.27 8.06
CA ILE A 164 -4.24 -16.05 9.41
C ILE A 164 -5.43 -16.03 10.37
N VAL A 165 -5.33 -16.77 11.47
CA VAL A 165 -6.32 -16.81 12.54
C VAL A 165 -5.72 -16.29 13.83
N GLU A 166 -6.56 -15.74 14.71
CA GLU A 166 -6.12 -15.30 16.03
C GLU A 166 -5.79 -16.53 16.90
N ALA A 167 -4.62 -16.56 17.53
CA ALA A 167 -4.12 -17.75 18.22
C ALA A 167 -5.02 -18.19 19.39
N ASP A 168 -5.65 -17.24 20.08
CA ASP A 168 -6.59 -17.47 21.17
C ASP A 168 -7.99 -17.94 20.71
N SER A 169 -8.29 -17.82 19.42
CA SER A 169 -9.51 -18.41 18.82
C SER A 169 -9.38 -19.91 18.55
N ILE A 170 -8.17 -20.49 18.67
CA ILE A 170 -7.91 -21.90 18.40
C ILE A 170 -8.37 -22.77 19.58
N ASN A 171 -9.19 -23.79 19.32
CA ASN A 171 -9.59 -24.75 20.34
C ASN A 171 -8.47 -25.76 20.65
N MET A 172 -7.68 -25.44 21.66
CA MET A 172 -6.56 -26.28 22.14
C MET A 172 -6.99 -27.58 22.85
N ASN A 173 -8.29 -27.84 23.01
CA ASN A 173 -8.77 -29.16 23.44
C ASN A 173 -8.73 -30.20 22.30
N ILE A 174 -8.60 -29.75 21.04
CA ILE A 174 -8.53 -30.58 19.84
C ILE A 174 -7.15 -30.45 19.21
N ALA A 175 -6.67 -29.21 19.05
CA ALA A 175 -5.37 -28.91 18.47
C ALA A 175 -4.23 -29.11 19.48
N PHE A 176 -3.00 -29.31 19.00
CA PHE A 176 -1.81 -29.44 19.85
C PHE A 176 -0.60 -28.75 19.22
N ARG A 177 0.35 -28.34 20.07
CA ARG A 177 1.65 -27.83 19.61
C ARG A 177 2.64 -28.98 19.47
N ALA A 178 3.34 -29.03 18.34
CA ALA A 178 4.43 -29.97 18.10
C ALA A 178 5.24 -29.53 16.88
N SER A 179 6.54 -29.84 16.89
CA SER A 179 7.38 -29.81 15.69
C SER A 179 7.56 -31.23 15.17
N ARG A 180 7.68 -31.38 13.85
CA ARG A 180 7.82 -32.69 13.24
C ARG A 180 9.10 -33.37 13.73
N TYR A 181 8.99 -34.60 14.26
CA TYR A 181 10.10 -35.37 14.83
C TYR A 181 10.85 -34.63 15.95
N ASP A 182 10.17 -33.77 16.70
CA ASP A 182 10.74 -32.94 17.78
C ASP A 182 11.92 -32.06 17.32
N ARG A 183 11.97 -31.74 16.02
CA ARG A 183 12.93 -30.80 15.44
C ARG A 183 12.32 -29.42 15.42
N GLY A 184 12.34 -28.78 16.58
CA GLY A 184 11.87 -27.41 16.74
C GLY A 184 12.77 -26.59 17.63
N ASP A 185 12.61 -25.28 17.55
CA ASP A 185 13.35 -24.33 18.39
C ASP A 185 12.69 -24.19 19.77
N GLN A 186 11.38 -24.47 19.87
CA GLN A 186 10.61 -24.44 21.12
C GLN A 186 10.39 -25.83 21.71
N ALA A 187 10.52 -25.92 23.03
CA ALA A 187 10.28 -27.16 23.78
C ALA A 187 8.85 -27.71 23.63
N GLU A 188 7.86 -26.84 23.42
CA GLU A 188 6.46 -27.20 23.21
C GLU A 188 6.10 -27.41 21.73
N GLY A 189 7.04 -27.17 20.82
CA GLY A 189 6.82 -27.21 19.37
C GLY A 189 6.43 -25.87 18.75
N ASP A 190 6.88 -25.68 17.51
CA ASP A 190 6.80 -24.41 16.77
C ASP A 190 5.48 -24.25 15.99
N TYR A 191 4.76 -25.36 15.77
CA TYR A 191 3.56 -25.39 14.95
C TYR A 191 2.33 -25.81 15.74
N PHE A 192 1.18 -25.20 15.41
CA PHE A 192 -0.14 -25.72 15.77
C PHE A 192 -0.53 -26.83 14.78
N ASN A 193 -0.95 -27.96 15.31
CA ASN A 193 -1.40 -29.11 14.54
C ASN A 193 -2.89 -29.33 14.83
N CYS A 194 -3.71 -29.28 13.79
CA CYS A 194 -5.13 -29.55 13.85
C CYS A 194 -5.38 -30.93 13.21
N PRO A 195 -5.53 -32.01 14.00
CA PRO A 195 -5.68 -33.35 13.47
C PRO A 195 -7.04 -33.53 12.79
N PHE A 196 -7.06 -34.24 11.66
CA PHE A 196 -8.27 -34.59 10.91
C PHE A 196 -8.36 -36.12 10.85
N SER A 197 -9.57 -36.66 10.99
CA SER A 197 -9.92 -38.02 10.59
C SER A 197 -10.05 -38.13 9.07
N GLU A 198 -10.15 -39.35 8.54
CA GLU A 198 -10.34 -39.58 7.10
C GLU A 198 -11.65 -38.97 6.58
N GLU A 199 -12.70 -38.93 7.40
CA GLU A 199 -14.00 -38.35 7.03
C GLU A 199 -14.00 -36.81 7.06
N GLU A 200 -13.13 -36.19 7.88
CA GLU A 200 -13.00 -34.74 8.00
C GLU A 200 -12.15 -34.11 6.88
N TYR A 201 -11.31 -34.91 6.20
CA TYR A 201 -10.43 -34.49 5.10
C TYR A 201 -11.13 -34.55 3.74
#